data_AF-A0A765C1Y3-F1
#
_entry.id   AF-A0A765C1Y3-F1
#
_cell.length_a   1.000
_cell.length_b   1.000
_cell.length_c   1.000
_cell.angle_alpha   90.00
_cell.angle_beta   90.00
_cell.angle_gamma   90.00
#
_symmetry.space_group_name_H-M   'P 1'
#
loop_
_entity.id
_entity.type
_entity.pdbx_description
1 polymer ?
#
loop_
_entity_poly.entity_id
_entity_poly.type
_entity_poly.pdbx_seq_one_letter_code
_entity_poly.pdbx_strand_id
1 'polypeptide(L)'
;NALSLEPQLGLQAKACHSKADPMDIYVRFDKNVNMGRISGIQLEINGSAYVKSYTIFSPSVKSRASLDPDFLVPWGAHAKGSVNVNETNNVYIPEVPEKNDGPFCFSNDGPRFWSILYPPRYSVGGLLPIFRDPPYYFDPLGQLTKKDFDEKCQRFLNNIPDSFKNDIMYYWPYGSDFWEHLLIKPEEIARRTGSSYIYDQIKAVGKNALIVKKSGNIFFTYHTDAQPARTEQHSTPQKYDIDSNCTADSCSFYFPTGNGKDGNIIQNGSEFLIKLNNRNIKSMKLTVKNGLSVDDWVWRLENDSYSNDLNGTHHFGGPSVLREPVLRTDDPYNIAGFYMKKNPGFYSGTLIARSALNTTYTDFVNKVTPLSLPASAAGNINLVNTDSLIFTFGAGSNDAPTLSIFGQPLKFAPLSVNGKEVASAMDVRNACY
;
A
#
# COMPACT_ATOMS: atom_id res chain seq x y z
N ASN A 1 -54.12 -20.36 38.89
CA ASN A 1 -52.78 -20.76 38.41
C ASN A 1 -52.40 -19.94 37.20
N ALA A 2 -51.96 -18.71 37.42
CA ALA A 2 -51.38 -17.86 36.38
C ALA A 2 -49.86 -18.08 36.40
N LEU A 3 -49.31 -18.57 35.30
CA LEU A 3 -47.87 -18.53 35.04
C LEU A 3 -47.47 -17.06 34.89
N SER A 4 -47.17 -16.41 36.02
CA SER A 4 -46.64 -15.05 36.09
C SER A 4 -45.16 -15.08 35.72
N LEU A 5 -44.87 -15.16 34.42
CA LEU A 5 -43.63 -14.62 33.88
C LEU A 5 -43.87 -13.12 33.72
N GLU A 6 -43.26 -12.36 34.63
CA GLU A 6 -43.34 -10.91 34.75
C GLU A 6 -43.04 -10.22 33.40
N PRO A 7 -43.84 -9.24 32.95
CA PRO A 7 -43.54 -8.44 31.75
C PRO A 7 -42.16 -7.76 31.77
N GLN A 8 -41.57 -7.58 32.96
CA GLN A 8 -40.21 -7.04 33.14
C GLN A 8 -39.10 -8.04 32.77
N LEU A 9 -39.34 -9.36 32.89
CA LEU A 9 -38.38 -10.40 32.50
C LEU A 9 -38.20 -10.50 30.98
N GLY A 10 -39.23 -10.14 30.19
CA GLY A 10 -39.20 -10.20 28.73
C GLY A 10 -38.50 -9.01 28.05
N LEU A 11 -38.53 -7.83 28.67
CA LEU A 11 -37.84 -6.63 28.18
C LEU A 11 -36.32 -6.71 28.38
N GLN A 12 -35.85 -7.42 29.40
CA GLN A 12 -34.44 -7.46 29.80
C GLN A 12 -33.53 -8.39 28.99
N ALA A 13 -34.06 -9.34 28.20
CA ALA A 13 -33.23 -10.38 27.54
C ALA A 13 -33.01 -10.20 26.03
N LYS A 14 -33.79 -9.34 25.36
CA LYS A 14 -33.62 -9.05 23.91
C LYS A 14 -33.51 -7.56 23.58
N ALA A 15 -33.94 -6.68 24.48
CA ALA A 15 -33.96 -5.24 24.20
C ALA A 15 -32.80 -4.48 24.85
N CYS A 16 -32.11 -5.10 25.82
CA CYS A 16 -30.96 -4.50 26.50
C CYS A 16 -29.70 -5.30 26.20
N HIS A 17 -28.67 -4.58 25.77
CA HIS A 17 -27.38 -5.16 25.48
C HIS A 17 -26.64 -5.50 26.76
N SER A 18 -25.91 -6.60 26.75
CA SER A 18 -25.15 -7.09 27.89
C SER A 18 -23.69 -7.30 27.51
N LYS A 19 -22.81 -7.45 28.52
CA LYS A 19 -21.43 -7.87 28.27
C LYS A 19 -21.32 -9.28 27.67
N ALA A 20 -22.41 -10.06 27.69
CA ALA A 20 -22.48 -11.36 27.04
C ALA A 20 -22.60 -11.26 25.51
N ASP A 21 -23.02 -10.10 24.99
CA ASP A 21 -23.31 -9.94 23.57
C ASP A 21 -22.01 -9.85 22.75
N PRO A 22 -22.00 -10.39 21.53
CA PRO A 22 -20.86 -10.25 20.64
C PRO A 22 -20.63 -8.78 20.28
N MET A 23 -19.42 -8.44 19.88
CA MET A 23 -19.08 -7.09 19.44
C MET A 23 -18.09 -7.16 18.27
N ASP A 24 -18.36 -6.35 17.25
CA ASP A 24 -17.52 -6.23 16.08
C ASP A 24 -16.59 -5.02 16.22
N ILE A 25 -15.32 -5.22 15.87
CA ILE A 25 -14.30 -4.17 15.81
C ILE A 25 -13.72 -4.17 14.41
N TYR A 26 -13.80 -3.04 13.72
CA TYR A 26 -13.27 -2.85 12.38
C TYR A 26 -11.97 -2.05 12.43
N VAL A 27 -10.97 -2.49 11.67
CA VAL A 27 -9.76 -1.72 11.37
C VAL A 27 -9.73 -1.50 9.86
N ARG A 28 -10.04 -0.28 9.45
CA ARG A 28 -10.23 0.14 8.05
C ARG A 28 -9.11 1.05 7.60
N PHE A 29 -8.79 0.95 6.33
CA PHE A 29 -7.87 1.88 5.67
C PHE A 29 -8.57 2.47 4.46
N ASP A 30 -8.64 3.80 4.42
CA ASP A 30 -9.12 4.49 3.23
C ASP A 30 -8.14 4.27 2.05
N LYS A 31 -8.64 4.43 0.84
CA LYS A 31 -7.81 4.33 -0.37
C LYS A 31 -6.79 5.48 -0.42
N ASN A 32 -5.59 5.18 -0.92
CA ASN A 32 -4.47 6.11 -1.14
C ASN A 32 -3.89 6.71 0.14
N VAL A 33 -4.11 6.09 1.29
CA VAL A 33 -3.48 6.51 2.53
C VAL A 33 -1.99 6.17 2.48
N ASN A 34 -1.13 7.17 2.65
CA ASN A 34 0.30 6.96 2.79
C ASN A 34 0.63 6.68 4.26
N MET A 35 0.88 5.41 4.58
CA MET A 35 1.29 4.97 5.91
C MET A 35 2.77 5.26 6.19
N GLY A 36 3.50 5.84 5.24
CA GLY A 36 4.90 6.22 5.40
C GLY A 36 5.76 5.04 5.87
N ARG A 37 6.40 5.21 7.02
CA ARG A 37 7.23 4.19 7.69
C ARG A 37 6.50 3.40 8.79
N ILE A 38 5.18 3.55 8.91
CA ILE A 38 4.36 2.69 9.75
C ILE A 38 4.30 1.32 9.07
N SER A 39 4.92 0.32 9.68
CA SER A 39 4.95 -1.04 9.14
C SER A 39 3.70 -1.87 9.50
N GLY A 40 2.99 -1.43 10.54
CA GLY A 40 1.72 -1.99 10.93
C GLY A 40 1.16 -1.39 12.21
N ILE A 41 -0.05 -1.80 12.52
CA ILE A 41 -0.84 -1.36 13.67
C ILE A 41 -1.10 -2.58 14.56
N GLN A 42 -0.96 -2.40 15.87
CA GLN A 42 -1.22 -3.47 16.82
C GLN A 42 -2.45 -3.15 17.67
N LEU A 43 -3.39 -4.09 17.76
CA LEU A 43 -4.54 -4.02 18.67
C LEU A 43 -4.46 -5.16 19.67
N GLU A 44 -4.32 -4.80 20.94
CA GLU A 44 -4.38 -5.74 22.06
C GLU A 44 -5.75 -5.61 22.75
N ILE A 45 -6.40 -6.74 23.00
CA ILE A 45 -7.71 -6.80 23.66
C ILE A 45 -7.61 -7.82 24.80
N ASN A 46 -7.82 -7.35 26.02
CA ASN A 46 -7.90 -8.20 27.20
C ASN A 46 -9.35 -8.31 27.66
N GLY A 47 -9.82 -9.52 27.85
CA GLY A 47 -11.18 -9.81 28.30
C GLY A 47 -11.25 -11.07 29.14
N SER A 48 -12.46 -11.57 29.32
CA SER A 48 -12.69 -12.85 29.99
C SER A 48 -14.07 -13.37 29.66
N ALA A 49 -14.29 -14.67 29.88
CA ALA A 49 -15.61 -15.26 29.73
C ALA A 49 -16.64 -14.49 30.59
N TYR A 50 -17.87 -14.42 30.11
CA TYR A 50 -18.95 -13.72 30.79
C TYR A 50 -19.94 -14.71 31.38
N VAL A 51 -20.16 -14.61 32.69
CA VAL A 51 -21.19 -15.41 33.38
C VAL A 51 -22.51 -14.66 33.31
N LYS A 52 -23.46 -15.19 32.54
CA LYS A 52 -24.84 -14.70 32.51
C LYS A 52 -25.46 -14.88 33.89
N SER A 53 -25.96 -13.80 34.47
CA SER A 53 -26.67 -13.84 35.74
C SER A 53 -28.02 -13.16 35.61
N TYR A 54 -29.09 -13.94 35.83
CA TYR A 54 -30.45 -13.44 35.92
C TYR A 54 -30.74 -13.17 37.40
N THR A 55 -30.23 -12.07 37.94
CA THR A 55 -30.29 -11.73 39.37
C THR A 55 -31.69 -11.48 39.95
N ILE A 56 -32.74 -11.76 39.18
CA ILE A 56 -34.13 -11.78 39.63
C ILE A 56 -34.42 -13.07 40.42
N PHE A 57 -33.61 -14.12 40.24
CA PHE A 57 -33.66 -15.32 41.07
C PHE A 57 -32.65 -15.20 42.22
N SER A 58 -33.09 -15.55 43.42
CA SER A 58 -32.48 -15.26 44.73
C SER A 58 -30.95 -15.40 44.84
N PRO A 59 -30.30 -14.78 45.86
CA PRO A 59 -28.85 -14.82 46.07
C PRO A 59 -28.21 -16.23 46.06
N SER A 60 -28.99 -17.28 46.34
CA SER A 60 -28.56 -18.68 46.27
C SER A 60 -28.30 -19.21 44.85
N VAL A 61 -28.82 -18.57 43.80
CA VAL A 61 -28.61 -18.98 42.40
C VAL A 61 -27.26 -18.47 41.85
N LYS A 62 -26.78 -17.32 42.35
CA LYS A 62 -25.48 -16.75 41.94
C LYS A 62 -24.31 -17.72 42.13
N SER A 63 -24.36 -18.62 43.12
CA SER A 63 -23.25 -19.52 43.43
C SER A 63 -23.09 -20.70 42.45
N ARG A 64 -24.10 -21.00 41.62
CA ARG A 64 -24.05 -22.11 40.65
C ARG A 64 -23.93 -21.67 39.19
N ALA A 65 -24.36 -20.44 38.86
CA ALA A 65 -24.32 -19.93 37.49
C ALA A 65 -22.91 -19.87 36.89
N SER A 66 -21.87 -19.66 37.72
CA SER A 66 -20.47 -19.66 37.25
C SER A 66 -19.90 -21.05 36.97
N LEU A 67 -20.60 -22.12 37.38
CA LEU A 67 -20.16 -23.52 37.24
C LEU A 67 -20.88 -24.25 36.11
N ASP A 68 -21.98 -23.69 35.61
CA ASP A 68 -22.81 -24.30 34.58
C ASP A 68 -22.45 -23.71 33.21
N PRO A 69 -22.01 -24.54 32.23
CA PRO A 69 -21.58 -24.08 30.92
C PRO A 69 -22.70 -23.36 30.14
N ASP A 70 -23.97 -23.62 30.43
CA ASP A 70 -25.09 -22.97 29.75
C ASP A 70 -25.22 -21.48 30.10
N PHE A 71 -24.63 -21.07 31.23
CA PHE A 71 -24.60 -19.68 31.68
C PHE A 71 -23.27 -18.98 31.40
N LEU A 72 -22.30 -19.66 30.78
CA LEU A 72 -21.00 -19.09 30.45
C LEU A 72 -20.92 -18.77 28.96
N VAL A 73 -20.71 -17.50 28.62
CA VAL A 73 -20.30 -17.11 27.26
C VAL A 73 -18.78 -17.08 27.23
N PRO A 74 -18.12 -17.98 26.48
CA PRO A 74 -16.67 -18.05 26.44
C PRO A 74 -16.09 -16.78 25.82
N TRP A 75 -14.90 -16.41 26.28
CA TRP A 75 -14.10 -15.38 25.62
C TRP A 75 -13.50 -15.93 24.33
N GLY A 76 -13.45 -15.08 23.31
CA GLY A 76 -12.82 -15.42 22.05
C GLY A 76 -12.91 -14.25 21.08
N ALA A 77 -11.87 -14.10 20.27
CA ALA A 77 -11.76 -13.09 19.25
C ALA A 77 -11.28 -13.74 17.95
N HIS A 78 -11.93 -13.43 16.84
CA HIS A 78 -11.54 -13.86 15.50
C HIS A 78 -11.27 -12.65 14.62
N ALA A 79 -10.03 -12.46 14.20
CA ALA A 79 -9.64 -11.41 13.26
C ALA A 79 -9.54 -11.97 11.84
N LYS A 80 -10.24 -11.34 10.90
CA LYS A 80 -10.20 -11.70 9.49
C LYS A 80 -10.21 -10.46 8.60
N GLY A 81 -9.42 -10.48 7.55
CA GLY A 81 -9.43 -9.42 6.54
C GLY A 81 -8.15 -9.34 5.76
N SER A 82 -8.01 -8.26 5.00
CA SER A 82 -6.86 -8.05 4.14
C SER A 82 -6.56 -6.58 3.91
N VAL A 83 -5.31 -6.30 3.58
CA VAL A 83 -4.84 -4.98 3.15
C VAL A 83 -4.01 -5.14 1.89
N ASN A 84 -4.28 -4.29 0.91
CA ASN A 84 -3.53 -4.20 -0.33
C ASN A 84 -2.66 -2.94 -0.24
N VAL A 85 -1.36 -3.07 -0.50
CA VAL A 85 -0.38 -1.98 -0.33
C VAL A 85 0.52 -1.91 -1.55
N ASN A 86 0.80 -0.70 -2.04
CA ASN A 86 1.93 -0.46 -2.92
C ASN A 86 3.14 -0.05 -2.07
N GLU A 87 4.10 -0.96 -1.95
CA GLU A 87 5.33 -0.75 -1.19
C GLU A 87 6.37 -0.07 -2.06
N THR A 88 6.86 1.09 -1.62
CA THR A 88 7.87 1.84 -2.35
C THR A 88 9.22 1.68 -1.68
N ASN A 89 10.19 1.26 -2.50
CA ASN A 89 11.57 1.09 -2.11
C ASN A 89 12.50 1.74 -3.13
N ASN A 90 13.55 2.37 -2.63
CA ASN A 90 14.69 2.82 -3.41
C ASN A 90 15.54 1.62 -3.83
N VAL A 91 15.71 1.44 -5.13
CA VAL A 91 16.55 0.41 -5.75
C VAL A 91 17.79 1.08 -6.32
N TYR A 92 18.96 0.59 -5.92
CA TYR A 92 20.23 1.03 -6.50
C TYR A 92 20.44 0.35 -7.85
N ILE A 93 20.55 1.16 -8.89
CA ILE A 93 20.95 0.73 -10.22
C ILE A 93 22.44 1.05 -10.36
N PRO A 94 23.30 0.03 -10.53
CA PRO A 94 24.72 0.26 -10.70
C PRO A 94 24.99 1.06 -11.98
N GLU A 95 26.16 1.70 -12.01
CA GLU A 95 26.66 2.36 -13.22
C GLU A 95 26.66 1.36 -14.38
N VAL A 96 26.12 1.80 -15.51
CA VAL A 96 26.21 1.07 -16.77
C VAL A 96 27.36 1.72 -17.55
N PRO A 97 28.52 1.05 -17.68
CA PRO A 97 29.65 1.63 -18.38
C PRO A 97 29.32 1.80 -19.87
N GLU A 98 30.00 2.76 -20.51
CA GLU A 98 29.94 2.87 -21.97
C GLU A 98 30.35 1.53 -22.62
N LYS A 99 29.63 1.16 -23.67
CA LYS A 99 29.87 -0.11 -24.36
C LYS A 99 29.66 0.02 -25.84
N ASN A 100 30.65 -0.46 -26.59
CA ASN A 100 30.54 -0.67 -28.03
C ASN A 100 30.26 -2.14 -28.34
N ASP A 101 29.37 -2.41 -29.29
CA ASP A 101 29.00 -3.76 -29.73
C ASP A 101 28.91 -3.86 -31.26
N GLY A 102 28.91 -5.10 -31.77
CA GLY A 102 28.81 -5.41 -33.21
C GLY A 102 30.07 -5.03 -33.99
N PRO A 103 31.20 -5.72 -33.79
CA PRO A 103 32.46 -5.39 -34.42
C PRO A 103 32.47 -5.70 -35.92
N PHE A 104 33.13 -4.84 -36.69
CA PHE A 104 33.38 -5.01 -38.12
C PHE A 104 34.72 -4.39 -38.52
N CYS A 105 35.25 -4.73 -39.69
CA CYS A 105 36.50 -4.16 -40.20
C CYS A 105 36.46 -3.93 -41.71
N PHE A 106 37.41 -3.14 -42.21
CA PHE A 106 37.68 -3.00 -43.64
C PHE A 106 39.00 -3.69 -43.99
N SER A 107 38.98 -4.57 -45.00
CA SER A 107 40.17 -5.29 -45.48
C SER A 107 40.40 -5.08 -46.97
N ASN A 108 41.67 -4.81 -47.33
CA ASN A 108 42.12 -4.73 -48.72
C ASN A 108 42.11 -6.10 -49.45
N ASP A 109 41.96 -7.19 -48.69
CA ASP A 109 41.89 -8.57 -49.18
C ASP A 109 40.43 -9.03 -49.42
N GLY A 110 39.48 -8.09 -49.49
CA GLY A 110 38.09 -8.33 -49.87
C GLY A 110 37.85 -8.25 -51.39
N PRO A 111 36.68 -8.67 -51.90
CA PRO A 111 36.27 -8.37 -53.26
C PRO A 111 36.26 -6.85 -53.43
N ARG A 112 37.05 -6.36 -54.38
CA ARG A 112 37.12 -4.91 -54.67
C ARG A 112 35.74 -4.46 -55.16
N PHE A 113 35.35 -3.23 -54.81
CA PHE A 113 34.10 -2.60 -55.24
C PHE A 113 33.79 -2.76 -56.74
N TRP A 114 34.81 -2.80 -57.61
CA TRP A 114 34.67 -2.98 -59.06
C TRP A 114 34.26 -4.41 -59.49
N SER A 115 34.35 -5.38 -58.59
CA SER A 115 34.04 -6.79 -58.80
C SER A 115 32.60 -7.14 -58.39
N ILE A 116 31.78 -6.13 -58.09
CA ILE A 116 30.51 -6.27 -57.39
C ILE A 116 29.41 -5.57 -58.18
N LEU A 117 28.31 -6.27 -58.43
CA LEU A 117 27.22 -5.75 -59.27
C LEU A 117 26.34 -4.74 -58.50
N TYR A 118 26.11 -5.01 -57.21
CA TYR A 118 25.27 -4.20 -56.33
C TYR A 118 26.02 -3.85 -55.04
N PRO A 119 26.95 -2.88 -55.09
CA PRO A 119 27.60 -2.40 -53.89
C PRO A 119 26.56 -1.88 -52.89
N PRO A 120 26.70 -2.19 -51.58
CA PRO A 120 25.82 -1.61 -50.58
C PRO A 120 26.01 -0.08 -50.60
N ARG A 121 24.95 0.67 -50.24
CA ARG A 121 24.89 2.15 -50.39
C ARG A 121 26.04 2.93 -49.73
N TYR A 122 26.87 2.27 -48.93
CA TYR A 122 27.93 2.85 -48.11
C TYR A 122 29.29 2.14 -48.26
N SER A 123 29.47 1.30 -49.29
CA SER A 123 30.79 0.76 -49.66
C SER A 123 31.63 1.85 -50.33
N VAL A 124 32.87 2.06 -49.89
CA VAL A 124 33.70 3.19 -50.33
C VAL A 124 35.01 2.72 -50.94
N GLY A 125 35.36 3.27 -52.09
CA GLY A 125 36.74 3.29 -52.61
C GLY A 125 37.39 1.92 -52.84
N GLY A 126 36.61 0.83 -52.90
CA GLY A 126 37.13 -0.53 -53.01
C GLY A 126 36.99 -1.39 -51.76
N LEU A 127 36.57 -0.85 -50.62
CA LEU A 127 36.49 -1.57 -49.34
C LEU A 127 35.05 -1.80 -48.90
N LEU A 128 34.74 -3.06 -48.61
CA LEU A 128 33.49 -3.48 -47.98
C LEU A 128 33.69 -3.73 -46.49
N PRO A 129 32.74 -3.33 -45.63
CA PRO A 129 32.76 -3.73 -44.24
C PRO A 129 32.53 -5.24 -44.16
N ILE A 130 33.38 -5.90 -43.38
CA ILE A 130 33.26 -7.33 -43.05
C ILE A 130 32.77 -7.37 -41.61
N PHE A 131 31.57 -7.92 -41.37
CA PHE A 131 30.96 -7.99 -40.05
C PHE A 131 31.21 -9.34 -39.38
N ARG A 132 31.41 -9.34 -38.07
CA ARG A 132 31.44 -10.58 -37.27
C ARG A 132 30.06 -11.24 -37.22
N ASP A 133 29.04 -10.43 -36.95
CA ASP A 133 27.63 -10.81 -36.84
C ASP A 133 26.84 -10.13 -37.97
N PRO A 134 25.61 -10.58 -38.32
CA PRO A 134 24.82 -9.90 -39.35
C PRO A 134 24.73 -8.38 -39.10
N PRO A 135 24.77 -7.53 -40.14
CA PRO A 135 24.36 -7.85 -41.52
C PRO A 135 25.53 -8.24 -42.44
N TYR A 136 25.60 -9.53 -42.80
CA TYR A 136 26.54 -10.01 -43.81
C TYR A 136 26.21 -9.46 -45.19
N TYR A 137 27.22 -9.43 -46.06
CA TYR A 137 27.08 -8.97 -47.43
C TYR A 137 26.94 -10.14 -48.40
N PHE A 138 26.01 -10.02 -49.37
CA PHE A 138 25.77 -11.03 -50.40
C PHE A 138 25.45 -10.36 -51.76
N ASP A 139 26.10 -10.83 -52.83
CA ASP A 139 25.88 -10.48 -54.24
C ASP A 139 26.14 -11.72 -55.13
N PRO A 140 25.53 -11.86 -56.31
CA PRO A 140 25.88 -12.87 -57.32
C PRO A 140 27.38 -13.13 -57.54
N LEU A 141 28.25 -12.14 -57.33
CA LEU A 141 29.70 -12.26 -57.53
C LEU A 141 30.50 -12.57 -56.25
N GLY A 142 29.87 -12.61 -55.07
CA GLY A 142 30.54 -12.96 -53.82
C GLY A 142 29.76 -12.64 -52.55
N GLN A 143 30.25 -13.15 -51.42
CA GLN A 143 29.68 -12.91 -50.09
C GLN A 143 30.79 -12.58 -49.08
N LEU A 144 30.46 -11.76 -48.08
CA LEU A 144 31.30 -11.53 -46.91
C LEU A 144 30.54 -11.95 -45.67
N THR A 145 31.06 -12.96 -45.00
CA THR A 145 30.42 -13.61 -43.86
C THR A 145 31.29 -13.49 -42.62
N LYS A 146 30.83 -14.06 -41.50
CA LYS A 146 31.67 -14.24 -40.32
C LYS A 146 32.99 -14.94 -40.62
N LYS A 147 33.02 -15.90 -41.56
CA LYS A 147 34.27 -16.59 -41.93
C LYS A 147 35.32 -15.59 -42.44
N ASP A 148 34.91 -14.65 -43.27
CA ASP A 148 35.79 -13.59 -43.76
C ASP A 148 36.24 -12.65 -42.63
N PHE A 149 35.36 -12.39 -41.66
CA PHE A 149 35.73 -11.63 -40.46
C PHE A 149 36.78 -12.38 -39.65
N ASP A 150 36.56 -13.66 -39.40
CA ASP A 150 37.44 -14.51 -38.61
C ASP A 150 38.84 -14.60 -39.26
N GLU A 151 38.90 -14.72 -40.59
CA GLU A 151 40.14 -14.81 -41.36
C GLU A 151 40.89 -13.45 -41.46
N LYS A 152 40.16 -12.35 -41.64
CA LYS A 152 40.75 -11.05 -42.06
C LYS A 152 40.75 -10.00 -40.94
N CYS A 153 39.78 -10.06 -40.03
CA CYS A 153 39.53 -9.03 -39.01
C CYS A 153 39.84 -9.50 -37.58
N GLN A 154 39.66 -10.78 -37.26
CA GLN A 154 39.72 -11.27 -35.86
C GLN A 154 41.04 -10.96 -35.15
N ARG A 155 42.17 -11.03 -35.86
CA ARG A 155 43.47 -10.65 -35.29
C ARG A 155 43.50 -9.21 -34.79
N PHE A 156 42.79 -8.31 -35.46
CA PHE A 156 42.73 -6.90 -35.06
C PHE A 156 41.80 -6.75 -33.86
N LEU A 157 40.67 -7.46 -33.83
CA LEU A 157 39.75 -7.47 -32.68
C LEU A 157 40.42 -8.00 -31.40
N ASN A 158 41.19 -9.07 -31.51
CA ASN A 158 41.92 -9.65 -30.37
C ASN A 158 43.03 -8.73 -29.84
N ASN A 159 43.53 -7.82 -30.67
CA ASN A 159 44.63 -6.92 -30.34
C ASN A 159 44.17 -5.51 -29.93
N ILE A 160 42.86 -5.25 -29.84
CA ILE A 160 42.35 -3.98 -29.30
C ILE A 160 42.49 -4.02 -27.77
N PRO A 161 43.22 -3.09 -27.15
CA PRO A 161 43.21 -2.94 -25.70
C PRO A 161 41.80 -2.71 -25.17
N ASP A 162 41.46 -3.31 -24.02
CA ASP A 162 40.11 -3.19 -23.44
C ASP A 162 39.68 -1.74 -23.22
N SER A 163 40.63 -0.85 -22.89
CA SER A 163 40.39 0.60 -22.73
C SER A 163 39.94 1.31 -24.01
N PHE A 164 40.20 0.73 -25.18
CA PHE A 164 39.80 1.29 -26.49
C PHE A 164 38.55 0.63 -27.06
N LYS A 165 38.19 -0.57 -26.58
CA LYS A 165 37.07 -1.32 -27.11
C LYS A 165 35.75 -0.54 -26.99
N ASN A 166 35.55 0.15 -25.87
CA ASN A 166 34.34 0.92 -25.59
C ASN A 166 34.48 2.43 -25.86
N ASP A 167 35.66 2.88 -26.26
CA ASP A 167 35.90 4.28 -26.59
C ASP A 167 35.04 4.69 -27.80
N ILE A 168 34.32 5.80 -27.68
CA ILE A 168 33.46 6.39 -28.73
C ILE A 168 34.20 6.55 -30.07
N MET A 169 35.52 6.62 -30.04
CA MET A 169 36.41 6.71 -31.21
C MET A 169 36.32 5.50 -32.16
N TYR A 170 35.92 4.34 -31.65
CA TYR A 170 35.76 3.10 -32.40
C TYR A 170 34.30 2.80 -32.75
N TYR A 171 33.37 3.62 -32.28
CA TYR A 171 31.99 3.59 -32.74
C TYR A 171 31.88 4.13 -34.15
N TRP A 172 31.15 3.39 -34.98
CA TRP A 172 30.86 3.73 -36.35
C TRP A 172 29.44 3.29 -36.69
N PRO A 173 28.47 4.22 -36.80
CA PRO A 173 27.11 3.87 -37.19
C PRO A 173 27.11 3.24 -38.59
N TYR A 174 26.35 2.18 -38.81
CA TYR A 174 26.28 1.48 -40.10
C TYR A 174 24.90 1.62 -40.74
N GLY A 175 24.84 1.58 -42.08
CA GLY A 175 23.57 1.59 -42.81
C GLY A 175 22.92 2.97 -42.90
N SER A 176 21.58 3.02 -42.82
CA SER A 176 20.78 4.26 -42.80
C SER A 176 21.17 5.18 -41.64
N ASP A 177 21.64 4.59 -40.55
CA ASP A 177 21.86 5.29 -39.28
C ASP A 177 23.14 6.14 -39.31
N PHE A 178 23.97 6.00 -40.35
CA PHE A 178 25.24 6.71 -40.48
C PHE A 178 25.09 8.23 -40.40
N TRP A 179 24.02 8.82 -40.94
CA TRP A 179 23.81 10.27 -40.92
C TRP A 179 22.99 10.75 -39.71
N GLU A 180 22.11 9.90 -39.21
CA GLU A 180 21.19 10.24 -38.12
C GLU A 180 21.83 10.08 -36.74
N HIS A 181 22.77 9.14 -36.61
CA HIS A 181 23.37 8.75 -35.33
C HIS A 181 24.90 8.90 -35.33
N LEU A 182 25.45 9.82 -36.13
CA LEU A 182 26.88 10.13 -36.11
C LEU A 182 27.24 10.94 -34.85
N LEU A 183 27.78 10.27 -33.84
CA LEU A 183 28.15 10.88 -32.55
C LEU A 183 29.50 11.63 -32.58
N ILE A 184 30.24 11.59 -33.69
CA ILE A 184 31.56 12.22 -33.86
C ILE A 184 31.60 13.13 -35.08
N LYS A 185 32.36 14.23 -35.03
CA LYS A 185 32.40 15.20 -36.16
C LYS A 185 33.18 14.65 -37.37
N PRO A 186 32.79 14.96 -38.62
CA PRO A 186 33.47 14.45 -39.82
C PRO A 186 34.99 14.69 -39.88
N GLU A 187 35.46 15.86 -39.42
CA GLU A 187 36.88 16.24 -39.40
C GLU A 187 37.69 15.38 -38.41
N GLU A 188 37.01 14.95 -37.35
CA GLU A 188 37.59 14.07 -36.34
C GLU A 188 37.79 12.67 -36.89
N ILE A 189 36.85 12.16 -37.69
CA ILE A 189 36.95 10.84 -38.31
C ILE A 189 38.22 10.73 -39.17
N ALA A 190 38.50 11.75 -39.97
CA ALA A 190 39.68 11.79 -40.84
C ALA A 190 41.00 11.71 -40.05
N ARG A 191 41.12 12.55 -39.02
CA ARG A 191 42.29 12.58 -38.13
C ARG A 191 42.47 11.27 -37.37
N ARG A 192 41.37 10.62 -36.98
CA ARG A 192 41.35 9.47 -36.05
C ARG A 192 41.52 8.12 -36.76
N THR A 193 41.03 7.99 -37.99
CA THR A 193 41.11 6.75 -38.79
C THR A 193 42.22 6.78 -39.85
N GLY A 194 42.88 7.93 -40.03
CA GLY A 194 43.77 8.19 -41.17
C GLY A 194 43.00 8.34 -42.48
N SER A 195 41.67 8.38 -42.43
CA SER A 195 40.81 8.60 -43.58
C SER A 195 40.87 10.04 -44.08
N SER A 196 40.60 10.27 -45.35
CA SER A 196 40.26 11.60 -45.85
C SER A 196 38.82 11.58 -46.33
N TYR A 197 37.94 12.35 -45.68
CA TYR A 197 36.60 12.62 -46.18
C TYR A 197 36.73 13.48 -47.44
N ILE A 198 36.44 12.92 -48.63
CA ILE A 198 36.48 13.71 -49.85
C ILE A 198 35.16 14.47 -49.94
N TYR A 199 35.14 15.70 -49.45
CA TYR A 199 33.97 16.59 -49.51
C TYR A 199 33.58 16.96 -50.96
N ASP A 200 34.48 16.81 -51.94
CA ASP A 200 34.32 17.43 -53.25
C ASP A 200 33.64 16.59 -54.34
N GLN A 201 33.68 15.25 -54.28
CA GLN A 201 32.86 14.42 -55.19
C GLN A 201 31.38 14.33 -54.75
N ILE A 202 31.08 14.87 -53.57
CA ILE A 202 29.80 14.77 -52.86
C ILE A 202 28.71 15.65 -53.47
N LYS A 203 29.06 16.78 -54.10
CA LYS A 203 28.07 17.67 -54.73
C LYS A 203 27.51 17.13 -56.05
N ALA A 204 28.23 16.26 -56.75
CA ALA A 204 27.88 15.89 -58.12
C ALA A 204 26.95 14.68 -58.24
N VAL A 205 26.92 13.77 -57.24
CA VAL A 205 26.29 12.45 -57.38
C VAL A 205 25.38 12.02 -56.22
N GLY A 206 25.19 12.87 -55.20
CA GLY A 206 24.23 12.61 -54.11
C GLY A 206 24.48 11.33 -53.31
N LYS A 207 25.70 10.78 -53.35
CA LYS A 207 26.11 9.60 -52.59
C LYS A 207 27.37 9.95 -51.79
N ASN A 208 27.28 9.80 -50.48
CA ASN A 208 28.27 10.28 -49.52
C ASN A 208 29.30 9.17 -49.20
N ALA A 209 30.58 9.51 -48.98
CA ALA A 209 31.63 8.51 -48.72
C ALA A 209 32.84 9.04 -47.91
N LEU A 210 33.40 8.18 -47.04
CA LEU A 210 34.59 8.42 -46.20
C LEU A 210 35.68 7.36 -46.55
N ILE A 211 36.91 7.77 -46.92
CA ILE A 211 37.96 6.86 -47.42
C ILE A 211 38.87 6.35 -46.29
N VAL A 212 38.59 5.18 -45.69
CA VAL A 212 39.50 4.59 -44.69
C VAL A 212 40.84 4.19 -45.34
N LYS A 213 41.90 4.99 -45.14
CA LYS A 213 43.22 4.74 -45.76
C LYS A 213 44.01 3.60 -45.10
N LYS A 214 43.62 3.15 -43.90
CA LYS A 214 44.29 2.04 -43.19
C LYS A 214 43.37 0.82 -43.12
N SER A 215 43.63 -0.19 -43.94
CA SER A 215 43.07 -1.53 -43.75
C SER A 215 43.64 -2.15 -42.47
N GLY A 216 42.78 -2.71 -41.61
CA GLY A 216 43.21 -3.43 -40.40
C GLY A 216 42.90 -2.79 -39.05
N ASN A 217 41.85 -1.96 -38.95
CA ASN A 217 41.27 -1.53 -37.67
C ASN A 217 39.87 -2.11 -37.50
N ILE A 218 39.44 -2.33 -36.26
CA ILE A 218 38.06 -2.72 -35.90
C ILE A 218 37.24 -1.48 -35.58
N PHE A 219 35.96 -1.53 -35.93
CA PHE A 219 34.94 -0.55 -35.58
C PHE A 219 33.70 -1.28 -35.02
N PHE A 220 32.79 -0.55 -34.39
CA PHE A 220 31.59 -1.10 -33.74
C PHE A 220 30.34 -0.38 -34.22
N THR A 221 29.28 -1.14 -34.47
CA THR A 221 28.03 -0.62 -35.06
C THR A 221 27.05 -0.03 -34.04
N TYR A 222 27.20 -0.39 -32.76
CA TYR A 222 26.33 0.06 -31.68
C TYR A 222 27.15 0.69 -30.55
N HIS A 223 26.63 1.79 -29.98
CA HIS A 223 27.16 2.42 -28.78
C HIS A 223 26.05 2.56 -27.75
N THR A 224 26.33 2.15 -26.52
CA THR A 224 25.50 2.46 -25.34
C THR A 224 26.27 3.47 -24.51
N ASP A 225 25.71 4.67 -24.33
CA ASP A 225 26.31 5.71 -23.50
C ASP A 225 26.45 5.24 -22.05
N ALA A 226 27.50 5.70 -21.37
CA ALA A 226 27.64 5.48 -19.94
C ALA A 226 26.46 6.12 -19.19
N GLN A 227 25.82 5.34 -18.31
CA GLN A 227 24.81 5.85 -17.39
C GLN A 227 25.38 5.83 -15.98
N PRO A 228 25.42 6.97 -15.28
CA PRO A 228 25.91 7.00 -13.91
C PRO A 228 25.04 6.12 -13.01
N ALA A 229 25.66 5.58 -11.95
CA ALA A 229 24.93 4.90 -10.89
C ALA A 229 23.83 5.82 -10.33
N ARG A 230 22.64 5.27 -10.11
CA ARG A 230 21.48 6.04 -9.66
C ARG A 230 20.57 5.20 -8.78
N THR A 231 19.74 5.88 -8.01
CA THR A 231 18.72 5.24 -7.19
C THR A 231 17.36 5.58 -7.79
N GLU A 232 16.56 4.55 -8.08
CA GLU A 232 15.21 4.70 -8.60
C GLU A 232 14.19 4.21 -7.57
N GLN A 233 13.02 4.85 -7.51
CA GLN A 233 11.92 4.39 -6.68
C GLN A 233 11.10 3.36 -7.44
N HIS A 234 10.97 2.17 -6.86
CA HIS A 234 10.12 1.11 -7.38
C HIS A 234 8.99 0.86 -6.40
N SER A 235 7.76 0.87 -6.93
CA SER A 235 6.57 0.49 -6.16
C SER A 235 6.12 -0.91 -6.56
N THR A 236 6.00 -1.83 -5.61
CA THR A 236 5.51 -3.19 -5.83
C THR A 236 4.20 -3.42 -5.07
N PRO A 237 3.16 -3.97 -5.72
CA PRO A 237 1.92 -4.30 -5.03
C PRO A 237 2.12 -5.54 -4.14
N GLN A 238 1.63 -5.46 -2.91
CA GLN A 238 1.62 -6.53 -1.93
C GLN A 238 0.22 -6.67 -1.32
N LYS A 239 -0.11 -7.89 -0.92
CA LYS A 239 -1.36 -8.21 -0.22
C LYS A 239 -1.04 -8.95 1.06
N TYR A 240 -1.57 -8.45 2.18
CA TYR A 240 -1.47 -9.10 3.47
C TYR A 240 -2.85 -9.54 3.91
N ASP A 241 -2.99 -10.83 4.21
CA ASP A 241 -4.22 -11.45 4.69
C ASP A 241 -4.05 -11.89 6.15
N ILE A 242 -5.10 -11.75 6.94
CA ILE A 242 -5.18 -12.27 8.31
C ILE A 242 -6.43 -13.14 8.41
N ASP A 243 -6.27 -14.31 9.03
CA ASP A 243 -7.35 -15.16 9.52
C ASP A 243 -6.84 -15.84 10.80
N SER A 244 -7.11 -15.21 11.94
CA SER A 244 -6.50 -15.58 13.23
C SER A 244 -7.54 -15.65 14.34
N ASN A 245 -7.58 -16.79 15.02
CA ASN A 245 -8.43 -17.04 16.19
C ASN A 245 -7.61 -16.91 17.47
N CYS A 246 -8.20 -16.29 18.47
CA CYS A 246 -7.65 -16.18 19.81
C CYS A 246 -8.72 -16.56 20.84
N THR A 247 -8.39 -17.51 21.71
CA THR A 247 -9.24 -17.95 22.83
C THR A 247 -8.62 -17.63 24.19
N ALA A 248 -7.41 -17.07 24.22
CA ALA A 248 -6.78 -16.60 25.44
C ALA A 248 -7.43 -15.30 25.93
N ASP A 249 -7.40 -15.06 27.24
CA ASP A 249 -7.93 -13.82 27.85
C ASP A 249 -7.26 -12.55 27.30
N SER A 250 -6.05 -12.67 26.75
CA SER A 250 -5.32 -11.57 26.10
C SER A 250 -5.05 -11.90 24.64
N CYS A 251 -5.71 -11.18 23.74
CA CYS A 251 -5.56 -11.32 22.29
C CYS A 251 -4.75 -10.15 21.72
N SER A 252 -3.82 -10.43 20.82
CA SER A 252 -3.01 -9.41 20.13
C SER A 252 -3.08 -9.65 18.63
N PHE A 253 -3.52 -8.63 17.89
CA PHE A 253 -3.64 -8.66 16.44
C PHE A 253 -2.74 -7.59 15.83
N TYR A 254 -1.90 -8.00 14.88
CA TYR A 254 -1.05 -7.11 14.12
C TYR A 254 -1.60 -6.97 12.70
N PHE A 255 -1.91 -5.73 12.29
CA PHE A 255 -2.40 -5.38 10.96
C PHE A 255 -1.26 -4.75 10.17
N PRO A 256 -0.64 -5.48 9.22
CA PRO A 256 0.44 -4.93 8.39
C PRO A 256 -0.03 -3.70 7.61
N THR A 257 0.84 -2.74 7.39
CA THR A 257 0.57 -1.60 6.50
C THR A 257 1.58 -1.49 5.36
N GLY A 258 2.47 -2.48 5.25
CA GLY A 258 3.54 -2.57 4.26
C GLY A 258 4.93 -2.55 4.92
N ASN A 259 5.92 -3.05 4.20
CA ASN A 259 7.32 -3.08 4.62
C ASN A 259 8.23 -2.20 3.76
N GLY A 260 7.63 -1.34 2.90
CA GLY A 260 8.35 -0.37 2.10
C GLY A 260 9.11 0.61 3.00
N LYS A 261 10.39 0.83 2.70
CA LYS A 261 11.26 1.73 3.49
C LYS A 261 11.00 3.20 3.20
N ASP A 262 10.55 3.48 1.98
CA ASP A 262 10.39 4.84 1.45
C ASP A 262 8.93 5.25 1.29
N GLY A 263 8.00 4.30 1.29
CA GLY A 263 6.57 4.60 1.36
C GLY A 263 5.70 3.35 1.32
N ASN A 264 4.53 3.45 1.92
CA ASN A 264 3.52 2.39 1.94
C ASN A 264 2.15 3.00 1.62
N ILE A 265 1.65 2.80 0.39
CA ILE A 265 0.40 3.41 -0.07
C ILE A 265 -0.71 2.37 -0.09
N ILE A 266 -1.69 2.53 0.79
CA ILE A 266 -2.82 1.61 0.89
C ILE A 266 -3.72 1.71 -0.35
N GLN A 267 -4.10 0.56 -0.89
CA GLN A 267 -5.01 0.42 -2.01
C GLN A 267 -6.44 0.14 -1.53
N ASN A 268 -7.39 0.24 -2.45
CA ASN A 268 -8.82 0.09 -2.13
C ASN A 268 -9.15 -1.31 -1.56
N GLY A 269 -10.22 -1.39 -0.75
CA GLY A 269 -10.73 -2.63 -0.19
C GLY A 269 -9.91 -3.20 0.97
N SER A 270 -9.24 -2.32 1.73
CA SER A 270 -8.36 -2.69 2.84
C SER A 270 -9.09 -2.58 4.19
N GLU A 271 -9.51 -3.71 4.74
CA GLU A 271 -10.28 -3.80 5.99
C GLU A 271 -10.00 -5.10 6.73
N PHE A 272 -9.98 -5.01 8.06
CA PHE A 272 -10.00 -6.15 8.98
C PHE A 272 -11.20 -6.05 9.92
N LEU A 273 -11.86 -7.18 10.14
CA LEU A 273 -12.93 -7.36 11.10
C LEU A 273 -12.46 -8.30 12.21
N ILE A 274 -12.53 -7.83 13.45
CA ILE A 274 -12.36 -8.62 14.65
C ILE A 274 -13.75 -8.87 15.24
N LYS A 275 -14.19 -10.12 15.25
CA LYS A 275 -15.43 -10.55 15.91
C LYS A 275 -15.13 -11.04 17.30
N LEU A 276 -15.73 -10.44 18.31
CA LEU A 276 -15.66 -10.91 19.69
C LEU A 276 -16.89 -11.76 20.01
N ASN A 277 -16.70 -12.91 20.65
CA ASN A 277 -17.79 -13.78 21.11
C ASN A 277 -18.64 -13.11 22.20
N ASN A 278 -18.01 -12.25 23.00
CA ASN A 278 -18.65 -11.42 24.00
C ASN A 278 -17.86 -10.11 24.15
N ARG A 279 -18.46 -9.10 24.76
CA ARG A 279 -17.87 -7.78 24.95
C ARG A 279 -17.44 -7.50 26.39
N ASN A 280 -17.13 -8.54 27.17
CA ASN A 280 -16.61 -8.44 28.52
C ASN A 280 -15.10 -8.07 28.51
N ILE A 281 -14.81 -6.92 27.91
CA ILE A 281 -13.47 -6.35 27.75
C ILE A 281 -13.05 -5.69 29.05
N LYS A 282 -11.82 -5.97 29.49
CA LYS A 282 -11.18 -5.34 30.66
C LYS A 282 -10.26 -4.20 30.26
N SER A 283 -9.54 -4.40 29.16
CA SER A 283 -8.70 -3.37 28.56
C SER A 283 -8.54 -3.58 27.06
N MET A 284 -8.26 -2.49 26.37
CA MET A 284 -7.92 -2.50 24.96
C MET A 284 -6.79 -1.50 24.73
N LYS A 285 -5.86 -1.82 23.84
CA LYS A 285 -4.75 -0.95 23.47
C LYS A 285 -4.54 -0.98 21.97
N LEU A 286 -4.66 0.18 21.32
CA LEU A 286 -4.24 0.40 19.94
C LEU A 286 -2.87 1.05 19.96
N THR A 287 -1.89 0.45 19.27
CA THR A 287 -0.51 0.94 19.18
C THR A 287 -0.15 1.16 17.72
N VAL A 288 0.36 2.35 17.41
CA VAL A 288 0.83 2.72 16.05
C VAL A 288 2.27 3.20 16.15
N LYS A 289 3.18 2.54 15.42
CA LYS A 289 4.63 2.80 15.50
C LYS A 289 5.19 3.22 14.15
N ASN A 290 6.04 4.24 14.17
CA ASN A 290 6.77 4.73 13.00
C ASN A 290 8.28 4.77 13.31
N GLY A 291 8.86 3.63 13.71
CA GLY A 291 10.27 3.46 14.04
C GLY A 291 10.75 4.23 15.29
N LEU A 292 10.65 5.57 15.28
CA LEU A 292 11.10 6.50 16.31
C LEU A 292 9.97 7.08 17.18
N SER A 293 8.70 6.86 16.81
CA SER A 293 7.55 7.43 17.51
C SER A 293 6.44 6.39 17.66
N VAL A 294 5.71 6.49 18.76
CA VAL A 294 4.62 5.59 19.13
C VAL A 294 3.42 6.41 19.58
N ASP A 295 2.26 6.15 19.00
CA ASP A 295 0.97 6.63 19.50
C ASP A 295 0.20 5.44 20.10
N ASP A 296 -0.24 5.59 21.35
CA ASP A 296 -0.95 4.58 22.13
C ASP A 296 -2.33 5.10 22.58
N TRP A 297 -3.40 4.46 22.11
CA TRP A 297 -4.74 4.62 22.70
C TRP A 297 -5.00 3.47 23.65
N VAL A 298 -5.28 3.78 24.91
CA VAL A 298 -5.43 2.82 26.00
C VAL A 298 -6.78 3.01 26.64
N TRP A 299 -7.58 1.94 26.64
CA TRP A 299 -8.87 1.84 27.31
C TRP A 299 -8.80 0.85 28.45
N ARG A 300 -9.22 1.25 29.66
CA ARG A 300 -9.18 0.39 30.85
C ARG A 300 -10.43 0.59 31.71
N LEU A 301 -10.90 -0.49 32.33
CA LEU A 301 -11.80 -0.39 33.47
C LEU A 301 -11.05 0.30 34.62
N GLU A 302 -11.57 1.42 35.14
CA GLU A 302 -10.92 2.13 36.26
C GLU A 302 -11.16 1.43 37.59
N ASN A 303 -12.40 1.06 37.92
CA ASN A 303 -12.73 0.39 39.17
C ASN A 303 -14.07 -0.36 39.03
N ASP A 304 -14.13 -1.54 39.66
CA ASP A 304 -15.29 -2.41 39.83
C ASP A 304 -15.62 -3.41 38.70
N SER A 305 -16.00 -4.62 39.10
CA SER A 305 -16.35 -5.75 38.21
C SER A 305 -17.68 -5.51 37.46
N TYR A 306 -18.42 -4.48 37.86
CA TYR A 306 -19.74 -4.13 37.34
C TYR A 306 -19.75 -2.90 36.42
N SER A 307 -18.64 -2.17 36.28
CA SER A 307 -18.58 -1.03 35.36
C SER A 307 -18.65 -1.47 33.90
N ASN A 308 -19.47 -0.79 33.10
CA ASN A 308 -19.54 -0.99 31.65
C ASN A 308 -18.62 -0.04 30.87
N ASP A 309 -17.97 0.90 31.55
CA ASP A 309 -17.20 1.97 30.94
C ASP A 309 -15.70 1.65 30.95
N LEU A 310 -15.10 1.60 29.75
CA LEU A 310 -13.67 1.66 29.58
C LEU A 310 -13.24 3.12 29.42
N ASN A 311 -12.40 3.59 30.35
CA ASN A 311 -11.88 4.94 30.30
C ASN A 311 -10.75 5.03 29.27
N GLY A 312 -10.92 5.94 28.32
CA GLY A 312 -10.00 6.15 27.21
C GLY A 312 -8.93 7.17 27.57
N THR A 313 -7.68 6.81 27.31
CA THR A 313 -6.52 7.70 27.43
C THR A 313 -5.68 7.58 26.16
N HIS A 314 -5.10 8.70 25.72
CA HIS A 314 -4.25 8.74 24.54
C HIS A 314 -2.88 9.29 24.95
N HIS A 315 -1.82 8.54 24.61
CA HIS A 315 -0.44 8.86 24.97
C HIS A 315 0.44 8.82 23.72
N PHE A 316 1.37 9.78 23.61
CA PHE A 316 2.36 9.84 22.53
C PHE A 316 3.78 9.75 23.10
N GLY A 317 4.56 8.80 22.61
CA GLY A 317 5.97 8.59 22.92
C GLY A 317 6.89 9.33 21.94
N GLY A 318 6.60 10.60 21.63
CA GLY A 318 7.29 11.40 20.62
C GLY A 318 6.35 12.37 19.90
N PRO A 319 6.75 12.98 18.76
CA PRO A 319 5.80 13.66 17.88
C PRO A 319 4.76 12.65 17.39
N SER A 320 3.48 13.01 17.47
CA SER A 320 2.42 12.12 17.05
C SER A 320 2.54 11.79 15.56
N VAL A 321 2.43 10.51 15.25
CA VAL A 321 2.52 9.94 13.91
C VAL A 321 1.20 10.17 13.17
N LEU A 322 0.10 10.11 13.90
CA LEU A 322 -1.25 10.24 13.37
C LEU A 322 -1.84 11.62 13.65
N ARG A 323 -2.63 12.11 12.71
CA ARG A 323 -3.42 13.34 12.90
C ARG A 323 -4.89 13.02 13.12
N GLU A 324 -5.57 13.97 13.78
CA GLU A 324 -7.02 13.98 13.81
C GLU A 324 -7.55 14.23 12.38
N PRO A 325 -8.49 13.43 11.88
CA PRO A 325 -9.08 13.64 10.58
C PRO A 325 -10.05 14.82 10.60
N VAL A 326 -10.37 15.34 9.42
CA VAL A 326 -11.61 16.12 9.28
C VAL A 326 -12.78 15.17 9.47
N LEU A 327 -13.87 15.65 10.08
CA LEU A 327 -15.12 14.91 10.22
C LEU A 327 -15.51 14.23 8.90
N ARG A 328 -15.63 12.90 8.94
CA ARG A 328 -15.90 12.13 7.73
C ARG A 328 -17.29 12.49 7.20
N THR A 329 -17.38 12.65 5.88
CA THR A 329 -18.65 12.96 5.20
C THR A 329 -19.62 11.77 5.17
N ASP A 330 -19.14 10.56 5.44
CA ASP A 330 -19.92 9.33 5.52
C ASP A 330 -20.31 8.93 6.95
N ASP A 331 -19.89 9.69 7.97
CA ASP A 331 -20.35 9.48 9.35
C ASP A 331 -21.84 9.87 9.47
N PRO A 332 -22.76 8.94 9.79
CA PRO A 332 -24.18 9.25 9.91
C PRO A 332 -24.48 10.32 10.97
N TYR A 333 -23.67 10.44 12.02
CA TYR A 333 -23.82 11.47 13.06
C TYR A 333 -23.41 12.84 12.53
N ASN A 334 -22.42 12.89 11.65
CA ASN A 334 -22.02 14.10 10.96
C ASN A 334 -23.07 14.53 9.94
N ILE A 335 -23.56 13.58 9.12
CA ILE A 335 -24.60 13.82 8.11
C ILE A 335 -25.86 14.39 8.76
N ALA A 336 -26.25 13.85 9.92
CA ALA A 336 -27.39 14.33 10.69
C ALA A 336 -27.10 15.63 11.47
N GLY A 337 -25.87 16.14 11.41
CA GLY A 337 -25.47 17.42 12.01
C GLY A 337 -25.49 17.41 13.53
N PHE A 338 -25.14 16.30 14.18
CA PHE A 338 -25.22 16.16 15.64
C PHE A 338 -24.08 16.86 16.41
N TYR A 339 -22.93 17.07 15.77
CA TYR A 339 -21.75 17.62 16.43
C TYR A 339 -21.83 19.14 16.58
N MET A 340 -21.45 19.67 17.75
CA MET A 340 -21.34 21.12 17.99
C MET A 340 -20.21 21.77 17.18
N LYS A 341 -19.13 21.02 16.91
CA LYS A 341 -17.95 21.47 16.17
C LYS A 341 -17.78 20.65 14.90
N LYS A 342 -17.21 21.27 13.87
CA LYS A 342 -16.82 20.60 12.61
C LYS A 342 -15.53 19.76 12.71
N ASN A 343 -14.99 19.57 13.92
CA ASN A 343 -13.95 18.59 14.21
C ASN A 343 -14.05 18.09 15.67
N PRO A 344 -14.44 16.83 15.93
CA PRO A 344 -14.54 16.23 17.26
C PRO A 344 -13.21 15.59 17.71
N GLY A 345 -12.15 15.74 16.92
CA GLY A 345 -10.85 15.11 17.13
C GLY A 345 -10.85 13.65 16.66
N PHE A 346 -10.18 12.78 17.41
CA PHE A 346 -10.10 11.34 17.09
C PHE A 346 -11.43 10.58 17.22
N TYR A 347 -12.41 11.11 17.96
CA TYR A 347 -13.58 10.34 18.41
C TYR A 347 -14.87 10.77 17.72
N SER A 348 -15.76 9.82 17.46
CA SER A 348 -17.07 10.07 16.85
C SER A 348 -18.11 9.04 17.33
N GLY A 349 -19.40 9.30 17.09
CA GLY A 349 -20.49 8.41 17.50
C GLY A 349 -20.69 8.35 19.03
N THR A 350 -20.74 7.15 19.62
CA THR A 350 -20.89 6.98 21.08
C THR A 350 -19.67 7.44 21.88
N LEU A 351 -18.53 7.67 21.22
CA LEU A 351 -17.26 7.99 21.88
C LEU A 351 -17.06 9.48 22.14
N ILE A 352 -17.93 10.34 21.64
CA ILE A 352 -17.88 11.76 21.97
C ILE A 352 -18.63 12.03 23.28
N ALA A 353 -18.13 13.01 24.04
CA ALA A 353 -18.81 13.45 25.24
C ALA A 353 -20.15 14.12 24.91
N ARG A 354 -21.13 14.00 25.81
CA ARG A 354 -22.43 14.70 25.68
C ARG A 354 -22.29 16.20 25.41
N SER A 355 -21.27 16.84 25.98
CA SER A 355 -20.97 18.27 25.78
C SER A 355 -20.49 18.62 24.36
N ALA A 356 -20.27 17.65 23.48
CA ALA A 356 -19.91 17.86 22.08
C ALA A 356 -21.12 17.69 21.13
N LEU A 357 -22.32 17.40 21.66
CA LEU A 357 -23.56 17.22 20.89
C LEU A 357 -24.47 18.44 20.95
N ASN A 358 -24.99 18.90 19.82
CA ASN A 358 -25.95 20.00 19.77
C ASN A 358 -27.40 19.52 20.02
N THR A 359 -28.36 20.45 20.01
CA THR A 359 -29.78 20.16 20.24
C THR A 359 -30.39 19.23 19.18
N THR A 360 -29.83 19.18 17.96
CA THR A 360 -30.28 18.28 16.89
C THR A 360 -30.21 16.82 17.32
N TYR A 361 -29.20 16.44 18.11
CA TYR A 361 -29.13 15.07 18.64
C TYR A 361 -30.31 14.75 19.56
N THR A 362 -30.64 15.65 20.49
CA THR A 362 -31.76 15.44 21.42
C THR A 362 -33.10 15.43 20.68
N ASP A 363 -33.27 16.32 19.70
CA ASP A 363 -34.44 16.36 18.84
C ASP A 363 -34.59 15.07 18.03
N PHE A 364 -33.50 14.55 17.46
CA PHE A 364 -33.50 13.29 16.72
C PHE A 364 -33.90 12.12 17.63
N VAL A 365 -33.33 12.04 18.82
CA VAL A 365 -33.65 11.00 19.82
C VAL A 365 -35.12 11.04 20.21
N ASN A 366 -35.71 12.23 20.35
CA ASN A 366 -37.10 12.39 20.77
C ASN A 366 -38.12 12.25 19.63
N LYS A 367 -37.74 12.57 18.39
CA LYS A 367 -38.68 12.69 17.24
C LYS A 367 -38.50 11.63 16.16
N VAL A 368 -37.34 10.99 16.07
CA VAL A 368 -36.99 10.10 14.95
C VAL A 368 -36.69 8.68 15.43
N THR A 369 -35.60 8.49 16.19
CA THR A 369 -35.22 7.16 16.70
C THR A 369 -34.33 7.33 17.93
N PRO A 370 -34.67 6.73 19.08
CA PRO A 370 -33.81 6.80 20.25
C PRO A 370 -32.47 6.08 20.00
N LEU A 371 -31.37 6.75 20.35
CA LEU A 371 -30.00 6.28 20.20
C LEU A 371 -29.36 6.02 21.56
N SER A 372 -28.38 5.13 21.64
CA SER A 372 -27.61 4.96 22.88
C SER A 372 -26.97 6.26 23.37
N LEU A 373 -26.80 6.35 24.69
CA LEU A 373 -26.25 7.53 25.32
C LEU A 373 -24.79 7.75 24.88
N PRO A 374 -24.39 9.03 24.68
CA PRO A 374 -22.99 9.36 24.43
C PRO A 374 -22.14 9.05 25.66
N ALA A 375 -20.83 8.93 25.47
CA ALA A 375 -19.89 8.73 26.54
C ALA A 375 -19.88 9.88 27.57
N SER A 376 -19.55 9.55 28.81
CA SER A 376 -19.36 10.51 29.89
C SER A 376 -18.19 11.46 29.62
N ALA A 377 -17.10 10.94 29.05
CA ALA A 377 -15.94 11.68 28.61
C ALA A 377 -15.54 11.24 27.19
N ALA A 378 -14.88 12.13 26.44
CA ALA A 378 -14.45 11.82 25.09
C ALA A 378 -13.45 10.64 25.08
N GLY A 379 -13.66 9.70 24.17
CA GLY A 379 -12.86 8.50 24.04
C GLY A 379 -13.26 7.35 24.97
N ASN A 380 -14.11 7.58 25.98
CA ASN A 380 -14.61 6.49 26.80
C ASN A 380 -15.53 5.58 25.99
N ILE A 381 -15.42 4.28 26.23
CA ILE A 381 -16.24 3.26 25.56
C ILE A 381 -17.17 2.66 26.61
N ASN A 382 -18.47 2.88 26.46
CA ASN A 382 -19.45 2.11 27.19
C ASN A 382 -19.77 0.84 26.40
N LEU A 383 -19.40 -0.32 26.96
CA LEU A 383 -19.49 -1.63 26.31
C LEU A 383 -20.95 -2.05 26.03
N VAL A 384 -21.91 -1.59 26.83
CA VAL A 384 -23.33 -1.92 26.63
C VAL A 384 -24.09 -0.89 25.79
N ASN A 385 -23.43 0.21 25.41
CA ASN A 385 -24.01 1.28 24.58
C ASN A 385 -23.41 1.39 23.19
N THR A 386 -22.25 0.78 22.99
CA THR A 386 -21.51 0.83 21.73
C THR A 386 -21.70 -0.50 21.02
N ASP A 387 -22.36 -0.47 19.87
CA ASP A 387 -22.66 -1.65 19.07
C ASP A 387 -21.38 -2.30 18.52
N SER A 388 -20.56 -1.45 17.89
CA SER A 388 -19.31 -1.81 17.25
C SER A 388 -18.31 -0.66 17.33
N LEU A 389 -17.03 -0.97 17.16
CA LEU A 389 -15.96 0.03 17.07
C LEU A 389 -15.35 0.01 15.68
N ILE A 390 -15.01 1.18 15.17
CA ILE A 390 -14.41 1.33 13.85
C ILE A 390 -13.20 2.26 13.98
N PHE A 391 -12.01 1.68 13.82
CA PHE A 391 -10.76 2.40 13.65
C PHE A 391 -10.55 2.61 12.15
N THR A 392 -10.50 3.86 11.70
CA THR A 392 -10.24 4.16 10.30
C THR A 392 -9.00 5.00 10.13
N PHE A 393 -8.05 4.45 9.38
CA PHE A 393 -6.83 5.12 8.95
C PHE A 393 -7.09 5.80 7.61
N GLY A 394 -6.92 7.12 7.58
CA GLY A 394 -7.29 7.99 6.47
C GLY A 394 -6.14 8.88 6.02
N ALA A 395 -6.39 9.69 4.99
CA ALA A 395 -5.45 10.68 4.48
C ALA A 395 -5.89 12.08 4.90
N GLY A 396 -5.04 12.77 5.65
CA GLY A 396 -5.22 14.16 6.06
C GLY A 396 -4.58 15.14 5.08
N SER A 397 -4.49 16.40 5.49
CA SER A 397 -3.76 17.44 4.74
C SER A 397 -2.28 17.04 4.53
N ASN A 398 -1.75 17.29 3.34
CA ASN A 398 -0.36 16.95 2.95
C ASN A 398 -0.04 15.45 3.07
N ASP A 399 -1.01 14.59 2.78
CA ASP A 399 -0.89 13.12 2.81
C ASP A 399 -0.48 12.53 4.18
N ALA A 400 -0.61 13.30 5.26
CA ALA A 400 -0.35 12.82 6.61
C ALA A 400 -1.40 11.76 6.99
N PRO A 401 -1.00 10.61 7.55
CA PRO A 401 -1.97 9.60 7.98
C PRO A 401 -2.80 10.13 9.15
N THR A 402 -4.11 9.86 9.10
CA THR A 402 -5.07 10.26 10.14
C THR A 402 -5.71 9.05 10.78
N LEU A 403 -6.21 9.18 12.01
CA LEU A 403 -7.01 8.14 12.68
C LEU A 403 -8.37 8.67 13.12
N SER A 404 -9.45 8.02 12.71
CA SER A 404 -10.79 8.19 13.27
C SER A 404 -11.17 6.96 14.09
N ILE A 405 -11.71 7.16 15.28
CA ILE A 405 -12.25 6.12 16.14
C ILE A 405 -13.74 6.39 16.33
N PHE A 406 -14.56 5.55 15.71
CA PHE A 406 -16.02 5.68 15.72
C PHE A 406 -16.65 4.57 16.53
N GLY A 407 -17.47 4.94 17.51
CA GLY A 407 -18.34 4.00 18.21
C GLY A 407 -19.73 4.04 17.61
N GLN A 408 -20.18 2.92 17.04
CA GLN A 408 -21.51 2.85 16.48
C GLN A 408 -22.54 2.83 17.61
N PRO A 409 -23.54 3.73 17.60
CA PRO A 409 -24.60 3.71 18.59
C PRO A 409 -25.57 2.55 18.36
N LEU A 410 -26.22 2.16 19.44
CA LEU A 410 -27.39 1.30 19.38
C LEU A 410 -28.61 2.13 19.00
N LYS A 411 -29.50 1.54 18.22
CA LYS A 411 -30.81 2.10 17.87
C LYS A 411 -31.88 1.30 18.58
N PHE A 412 -32.81 1.99 19.22
CA PHE A 412 -33.92 1.35 19.91
C PHE A 412 -35.19 1.40 19.07
N ALA A 413 -35.95 0.31 19.13
CA ALA A 413 -37.24 0.17 18.46
C ALA A 413 -38.34 -0.09 19.51
N PRO A 414 -39.61 0.27 19.22
CA PRO A 414 -40.70 0.00 20.14
C PRO A 414 -40.94 -1.50 20.27
N LEU A 415 -41.33 -1.93 21.47
CA LEU A 415 -41.76 -3.32 21.70
C LEU A 415 -43.23 -3.45 21.31
N SER A 416 -43.54 -4.39 20.41
CA SER A 416 -44.90 -4.67 19.98
C SER A 416 -45.30 -6.11 20.27
N VAL A 417 -46.51 -6.30 20.80
CA VAL A 417 -47.13 -7.61 21.02
C VAL A 417 -48.46 -7.64 20.28
N ASN A 418 -48.66 -8.65 19.43
CA ASN A 418 -49.85 -8.79 18.59
C ASN A 418 -50.18 -7.53 17.76
N GLY A 419 -49.13 -6.88 17.23
CA GLY A 419 -49.26 -5.66 16.40
C GLY A 419 -49.62 -4.40 17.18
N LYS A 420 -49.67 -4.45 18.51
CA LYS A 420 -49.86 -3.28 19.38
C LYS A 420 -48.56 -2.95 20.10
N GLU A 421 -48.18 -1.68 20.07
CA GLU A 421 -47.07 -1.19 20.89
C GLU A 421 -47.41 -1.35 22.38
N VAL A 422 -46.51 -2.01 23.11
CA VAL A 422 -46.62 -2.24 24.56
C VAL A 422 -45.57 -1.45 25.35
N ALA A 423 -44.50 -0.99 24.70
CA ALA A 423 -43.52 -0.06 25.24
C ALA A 423 -42.90 0.74 24.08
N SER A 424 -42.75 2.05 24.24
CA SER A 424 -42.14 2.88 23.20
C SER A 424 -40.63 2.61 23.11
N ALA A 425 -40.01 2.98 21.99
CA ALA A 425 -38.56 2.87 21.84
C ALA A 425 -37.79 3.66 22.93
N MET A 426 -38.37 4.76 23.42
CA MET A 426 -37.79 5.56 24.48
C MET A 426 -37.91 4.85 25.83
N ASP A 427 -39.04 4.20 26.11
CA ASP A 427 -39.22 3.40 27.32
C ASP A 427 -38.25 2.23 27.35
N VAL A 428 -38.07 1.56 26.22
CA VAL A 428 -37.09 0.47 26.07
C VAL A 428 -35.68 0.98 26.34
N ARG A 429 -35.27 2.07 25.68
CA ARG A 429 -33.96 2.68 25.90
C ARG A 429 -33.73 3.03 27.36
N ASN A 430 -34.68 3.73 27.98
CA ASN A 430 -34.57 4.17 29.37
C ASN A 430 -34.55 2.99 30.34
N ALA A 431 -35.26 1.90 30.05
CA ALA A 431 -35.20 0.68 30.86
C ALA A 431 -33.86 -0.07 30.77
N CYS A 432 -33.07 0.18 29.73
CA CYS A 432 -31.73 -0.40 29.58
C CYS A 432 -30.63 0.41 30.29
N TYR A 433 -30.95 1.63 30.75
CA TYR A 433 -30.06 2.51 31.51
C TYR A 433 -30.41 2.51 32.99
#